data_AF-A0A2E5C1J0-F1
#
_entry.id   AF-A0A2E5C1J0-F1
#
_cell.length_a   1.000
_cell.length_b   1.000
_cell.length_c   1.000
_cell.angle_alpha   90.00
_cell.angle_beta   90.00
_cell.angle_gamma   90.00
#
_symmetry.space_group_name_H-M   'P 1'
#
loop_
_entity.id
_entity.type
_entity.pdbx_description
1 polymer ?
#
loop_
_entity_poly.entity_id
_entity_poly.type
_entity_poly.pdbx_seq_one_letter_code
_entity_poly.pdbx_strand_id
1 'polypeptide(L)'
;MLQKLNLYFETLPEILSPWRWWVVALYIVLMALLAAGIPRFAFTWANDDMFGKDDPVQISLDRIKEMFGGNVVLGMAYMPVDGNLFSVRSLGALKYVHEVLDQEVIHAENDPDNPLGLLTEVESLINATYIEASGDSLRFRDFIGEKLPVSEEESLLLYNQA
;
A
#
# COMPACT_ATOMS: atom_id res chain seq x y z
N MET A 1 54.59 -3.78 20.60
CA MET A 1 53.37 -4.49 20.14
C MET A 1 53.28 -4.52 18.62
N LEU A 2 53.44 -3.37 17.95
CA LEU A 2 53.46 -3.25 16.47
C LEU A 2 54.54 -4.10 15.78
N GLN A 3 55.77 -4.14 16.31
CA GLN A 3 56.86 -4.96 15.73
C GLN A 3 56.57 -6.48 15.77
N LYS A 4 55.87 -6.97 16.80
CA LYS A 4 55.47 -8.39 16.90
C LYS A 4 54.38 -8.73 15.88
N LEU A 5 53.44 -7.80 15.64
CA LEU A 5 52.42 -7.94 14.59
C LEU A 5 53.09 -7.97 13.21
N ASN A 6 54.06 -7.09 12.97
CA ASN A 6 54.74 -6.98 11.68
C ASN A 6 55.49 -8.27 11.32
N LEU A 7 56.25 -8.84 12.26
CA LEU A 7 56.93 -10.13 12.09
C LEU A 7 55.95 -11.29 11.87
N TYR A 8 54.77 -11.23 12.49
CA TYR A 8 53.72 -12.22 12.27
C TYR A 8 53.13 -12.11 10.85
N PHE A 9 52.85 -10.90 10.37
CA PHE A 9 52.39 -10.67 9.00
C PHE A 9 53.44 -10.97 7.93
N GLU A 10 54.72 -10.85 8.26
CA GLU A 10 55.83 -11.13 7.34
C GLU A 10 56.09 -12.64 7.17
N THR A 11 55.82 -13.45 8.20
CA THR A 11 56.00 -14.92 8.17
C THR A 11 54.75 -15.70 7.75
N LEU A 12 53.56 -15.09 7.84
CA LEU A 12 52.30 -15.69 7.39
C LEU A 12 52.32 -16.17 5.92
N PRO A 13 52.81 -15.39 4.94
CA PRO A 13 52.85 -15.81 3.53
C PRO A 13 53.74 -17.02 3.29
N GLU A 14 54.89 -17.12 3.98
CA GLU A 14 55.83 -18.24 3.87
C GLU A 14 55.24 -19.55 4.41
N ILE A 15 54.51 -19.48 5.53
CA ILE A 15 53.85 -20.64 6.17
C ILE A 15 52.62 -21.10 5.36
N LEU A 16 51.88 -20.17 4.75
CA LEU A 16 50.66 -20.44 3.96
C LEU A 16 50.96 -20.82 2.50
N SER A 17 52.15 -20.49 1.98
CA SER A 17 52.59 -20.79 0.60
C SER A 17 52.55 -22.28 0.19
N PRO A 18 52.97 -23.26 1.02
CA PRO A 18 52.87 -24.68 0.64
C PRO A 18 51.44 -25.22 0.59
N TRP A 19 50.47 -24.54 1.23
CA TRP A 19 49.07 -24.98 1.34
C TRP A 19 48.05 -24.03 0.68
N ARG A 20 48.51 -23.21 -0.28
CA ARG A 20 47.70 -22.19 -0.97
C ARG A 20 46.34 -22.68 -1.45
N TRP A 21 46.27 -23.89 -2.00
CA TRP A 21 45.01 -24.46 -2.48
C TRP A 21 44.02 -24.79 -1.36
N TRP A 22 44.48 -25.22 -0.18
CA TRP A 22 43.62 -25.44 0.99
C TRP A 22 43.09 -24.14 1.57
N VAL A 23 43.91 -23.09 1.57
CA VAL A 23 43.50 -21.75 2.02
C VAL A 23 42.44 -21.17 1.08
N VAL A 24 42.63 -21.33 -0.24
CA VAL A 24 41.64 -20.92 -1.25
C VAL A 24 40.35 -21.74 -1.11
N ALA A 25 40.44 -23.06 -0.93
CA ALA A 25 39.27 -23.90 -0.73
C ALA A 25 38.50 -23.49 0.54
N LEU A 26 39.19 -23.26 1.66
CA LEU A 26 38.58 -22.79 2.90
C LEU A 26 37.92 -21.42 2.73
N TYR A 27 38.57 -20.51 2.02
CA TYR A 27 38.00 -19.19 1.72
C TYR A 27 36.72 -19.29 0.90
N ILE A 28 36.71 -20.12 -0.15
CA ILE A 28 35.52 -20.36 -0.98
C ILE A 28 34.39 -20.99 -0.15
N VAL A 29 34.69 -21.95 0.72
CA VAL A 29 33.70 -22.57 1.62
C VAL A 29 33.10 -21.55 2.58
N LEU A 30 33.92 -20.69 3.19
CA LEU A 30 33.44 -19.61 4.06
C LEU A 30 32.57 -18.62 3.28
N MET A 31 33.01 -18.19 2.11
CA MET A 31 32.24 -17.31 1.21
C MET A 31 30.89 -17.93 0.84
N ALA A 32 30.86 -19.22 0.50
CA ALA A 32 29.62 -19.93 0.17
C ALA A 32 28.67 -20.03 1.37
N LEU A 33 29.21 -20.25 2.59
CA LEU A 33 28.41 -20.31 3.82
C LEU A 33 27.78 -18.94 4.15
N LEU A 34 28.55 -17.85 4.00
CA LEU A 34 28.05 -16.49 4.11
C LEU A 34 27.01 -16.16 3.03
N ALA A 35 27.27 -16.54 1.78
CA ALA A 35 26.36 -16.34 0.65
C ALA A 35 25.04 -17.11 0.81
N ALA A 36 25.08 -18.32 1.39
CA ALA A 36 23.90 -19.10 1.71
C ALA A 36 22.99 -18.44 2.77
N GLY A 37 23.51 -17.46 3.52
CA GLY A 37 22.74 -16.62 4.45
C GLY A 37 22.02 -15.45 3.78
N ILE A 38 22.45 -15.01 2.58
CA ILE A 38 21.83 -13.92 1.81
C ILE A 38 20.31 -14.11 1.60
N PRO A 39 19.81 -15.29 1.17
CA PRO A 39 18.37 -15.48 0.97
C PRO A 39 17.55 -15.48 2.27
N ARG A 40 18.18 -15.56 3.45
CA ARG A 40 17.51 -15.43 4.75
C ARG A 40 17.39 -13.98 5.24
N PHE A 41 17.97 -13.00 4.54
CA PHE A 41 17.72 -11.60 4.83
C PHE A 41 16.30 -11.25 4.38
N ALA A 42 15.36 -11.31 5.33
CA ALA A 42 14.05 -10.73 5.17
C ALA A 42 14.17 -9.21 5.25
N PHE A 43 14.37 -8.55 4.10
CA PHE A 43 14.14 -7.11 4.01
C PHE A 43 12.63 -6.88 4.19
N THR A 44 12.22 -6.49 5.39
CA THR A 44 10.85 -6.01 5.62
C THR A 44 10.77 -4.60 5.02
N TRP A 45 10.22 -4.50 3.81
CA TRP A 45 9.94 -3.22 3.14
C TRP A 45 8.76 -2.46 3.77
N ALA A 46 8.27 -2.90 4.93
CA ALA A 46 7.26 -2.20 5.68
C ALA A 46 7.93 -1.00 6.37
N ASN A 47 7.58 0.20 5.93
CA ASN A 47 8.07 1.48 6.47
C ASN A 47 7.90 1.56 8.00
N ASP A 48 6.86 0.88 8.52
CA ASP A 48 6.55 0.81 9.94
C ASP A 48 7.63 0.07 10.75
N ASP A 49 8.36 -0.89 10.17
CA ASP A 49 9.36 -1.73 10.88
C ASP A 49 10.76 -1.07 10.97
N MET A 50 10.94 0.09 10.33
CA MET A 50 12.20 0.86 10.41
C MET A 50 12.36 1.61 11.73
N PHE A 51 11.27 1.81 12.47
CA PHE A 51 11.29 2.36 13.82
C PHE A 51 11.43 1.21 14.83
N GLY A 52 12.23 1.39 15.86
CA GLY A 52 12.37 0.37 16.91
C GLY A 52 11.03 0.10 17.58
N LYS A 53 10.73 -1.15 17.91
CA LYS A 53 9.44 -1.56 18.52
C LYS A 53 9.08 -0.82 19.82
N ASP A 54 10.06 -0.17 20.45
CA ASP A 54 9.92 0.62 21.68
C ASP A 54 9.91 2.14 21.42
N ASP A 55 9.80 2.59 20.16
CA ASP A 55 9.74 4.01 19.83
C ASP A 55 8.38 4.60 20.28
N PRO A 56 8.36 5.68 21.09
CA PRO A 56 7.13 6.33 21.52
C PRO A 56 6.24 6.81 20.36
N VAL A 57 6.82 7.04 19.18
CA VAL A 57 6.07 7.42 17.97
C VAL A 57 5.24 6.25 17.45
N GLN A 58 5.79 5.03 17.41
CA GLN A 58 5.05 3.84 16.99
C GLN A 58 3.90 3.51 17.94
N ILE A 59 4.14 3.53 19.25
CA ILE A 59 3.09 3.25 20.26
C ILE A 59 1.93 4.24 20.13
N SER A 60 2.23 5.50 19.83
CA SER A 60 1.21 6.53 19.61
C SER A 60 0.43 6.28 18.32
N LEU A 61 1.12 5.90 17.24
CA LEU A 61 0.51 5.55 15.96
C LEU A 61 -0.38 4.30 16.10
N ASP A 62 0.08 3.27 16.80
CA ASP A 62 -0.67 2.05 17.05
C ASP A 62 -1.91 2.32 17.90
N ARG A 63 -1.80 3.16 18.93
CA ARG A 63 -2.96 3.60 19.71
C ARG A 63 -3.95 4.39 18.87
N ILE A 64 -3.49 5.23 17.93
CA ILE A 64 -4.36 5.93 16.98
C ILE A 64 -5.04 4.91 16.06
N LYS A 65 -4.30 3.94 15.49
CA LYS A 65 -4.85 2.87 14.66
C LYS A 65 -5.85 1.98 15.43
N GLU A 66 -5.64 1.76 16.73
CA GLU A 66 -6.53 0.97 17.59
C GLU A 66 -7.82 1.73 17.94
N MET A 67 -7.72 3.04 18.24
CA MET A 67 -8.87 3.86 18.62
C MET A 67 -9.71 4.33 17.43
N PHE A 68 -9.09 4.54 16.26
CA PHE A 68 -9.75 5.06 15.07
C PHE A 68 -9.91 4.02 13.95
N GLY A 69 -9.39 2.80 14.15
CA GLY A 69 -9.27 1.80 13.08
C GLY A 69 -8.08 2.10 12.15
N GLY A 70 -7.43 1.05 11.63
CA GLY A 70 -6.43 1.24 10.60
C GLY A 70 -7.12 1.68 9.31
N ASN A 71 -6.82 2.90 8.82
CA ASN A 71 -7.31 3.40 7.53
C ASN A 71 -6.65 2.65 6.36
N VAL A 72 -6.97 1.36 6.19
CA VAL A 72 -6.59 0.61 5.00
C VAL A 72 -7.57 0.98 3.89
N VAL A 73 -7.24 2.04 3.16
CA VAL A 73 -8.02 2.47 2.00
C VAL A 73 -7.49 1.75 0.77
N LEU A 74 -8.34 0.95 0.11
CA LEU A 74 -8.03 0.33 -1.17
C LEU A 74 -8.43 1.30 -2.30
N GLY A 75 -7.46 2.00 -2.89
CA GLY A 75 -7.70 2.88 -4.02
C GLY A 75 -7.94 2.11 -5.32
N MET A 76 -9.09 2.31 -5.97
CA MET A 76 -9.39 1.81 -7.32
C MET A 76 -9.40 2.97 -8.31
N ALA A 77 -8.58 2.88 -9.36
CA ALA A 77 -8.59 3.86 -10.45
C ALA A 77 -9.44 3.33 -11.62
N TYR A 78 -10.43 4.12 -12.04
CA TYR A 78 -11.27 3.80 -13.20
C TYR A 78 -10.91 4.71 -14.38
N MET A 79 -10.68 4.11 -15.56
CA MET A 79 -10.51 4.84 -16.81
C MET A 79 -11.76 4.68 -17.68
N PRO A 80 -12.42 5.79 -18.07
CA PRO A 80 -13.61 5.73 -18.92
C PRO A 80 -13.27 5.21 -20.32
N VAL A 81 -14.06 4.26 -20.81
CA VAL A 81 -13.83 3.59 -22.12
C VAL A 81 -14.13 4.52 -23.29
N ASP A 82 -15.07 5.45 -23.10
CA ASP A 82 -15.47 6.47 -24.08
C ASP A 82 -14.65 7.77 -23.95
N GLY A 83 -13.70 7.82 -23.01
CA GLY A 83 -12.88 9.01 -22.75
C GLY A 83 -13.60 10.13 -22.00
N ASN A 84 -14.88 9.97 -21.64
CA ASN A 84 -15.64 10.95 -20.87
C ASN A 84 -16.13 10.35 -19.54
N LEU A 85 -15.52 10.78 -18.44
CA LEU A 85 -15.84 10.31 -17.09
C LEU A 85 -17.30 10.55 -16.70
N PHE A 86 -17.89 11.65 -17.17
CA PHE A 86 -19.25 12.06 -16.83
C PHE A 86 -20.31 11.56 -17.81
N SER A 87 -19.93 10.70 -18.75
CA SER A 87 -20.91 10.11 -19.65
C SER A 87 -21.88 9.22 -18.88
N VAL A 88 -23.10 9.06 -19.40
CA VAL A 88 -24.12 8.16 -18.84
C VAL A 88 -23.58 6.73 -18.72
N ARG A 89 -22.75 6.31 -19.69
CA ARG A 89 -22.17 4.98 -19.74
C ARG A 89 -21.08 4.79 -18.68
N SER A 90 -20.21 5.77 -18.48
CA SER A 90 -19.13 5.71 -17.48
C SER A 90 -19.64 5.86 -16.06
N LEU A 91 -20.55 6.81 -15.82
CA LEU A 91 -21.22 6.94 -14.53
C LEU A 91 -22.10 5.72 -14.23
N GLY A 92 -22.76 5.15 -15.23
CA GLY A 92 -23.51 3.90 -15.08
C GLY A 92 -22.63 2.71 -14.70
N ALA A 93 -21.44 2.58 -15.31
CA ALA A 93 -20.47 1.55 -14.96
C ALA A 93 -19.93 1.75 -13.53
N LEU A 94 -19.61 2.99 -13.16
CA LEU A 94 -19.15 3.33 -11.81
C LEU A 94 -20.24 3.04 -10.77
N LYS A 95 -21.49 3.42 -11.04
CA LYS A 95 -22.64 3.14 -10.18
C LYS A 95 -22.84 1.64 -9.98
N TYR A 96 -22.78 0.86 -11.06
CA TYR A 96 -22.91 -0.60 -10.97
C TYR A 96 -21.81 -1.21 -10.09
N VAL A 97 -20.55 -0.81 -10.26
CA VAL A 97 -19.44 -1.31 -9.44
C VAL A 97 -19.63 -0.92 -7.98
N HIS A 98 -20.05 0.32 -7.73
CA HIS A 98 -20.32 0.82 -6.38
C HIS A 98 -21.44 0.02 -5.70
N GLU A 99 -22.59 -0.19 -6.37
CA GLU A 99 -23.71 -0.99 -5.85
C GLU A 99 -23.32 -2.44 -5.58
N VAL A 100 -22.52 -3.07 -6.46
CA VAL A 100 -22.04 -4.44 -6.24
C VAL A 100 -21.16 -4.52 -4.99
N LEU A 101 -20.21 -3.61 -4.83
CA LEU A 101 -19.33 -3.60 -3.66
C LEU A 101 -20.11 -3.31 -2.37
N ASP A 102 -21.07 -2.38 -2.40
CA ASP A 102 -21.92 -2.05 -1.27
C ASP A 102 -22.83 -3.23 -0.86
N GLN A 103 -23.37 -3.96 -1.83
CA GLN A 103 -24.13 -5.20 -1.56
C GLN A 103 -23.24 -6.29 -0.95
N GLU A 104 -22.01 -6.47 -1.44
CA GLU A 104 -21.07 -7.45 -0.90
C GLU A 104 -20.67 -7.14 0.55
N VAL A 105 -20.55 -5.85 0.91
CA VAL A 105 -20.37 -5.41 2.31
C VAL A 105 -21.53 -5.89 3.18
N ILE A 106 -22.78 -5.69 2.73
CA ILE A 106 -23.99 -6.11 3.46
C ILE A 106 -24.07 -7.65 3.53
N HIS A 107 -23.75 -8.35 2.45
CA HIS A 107 -23.82 -9.81 2.37
C HIS A 107 -22.79 -10.49 3.26
N ALA A 108 -21.63 -9.89 3.44
CA ALA A 108 -20.60 -10.44 4.31
C ALA A 108 -20.96 -10.48 5.80
N GLU A 109 -21.93 -9.70 6.26
CA GLU A 109 -22.50 -9.85 7.61
C GLU A 109 -23.12 -11.25 7.79
N ASN A 110 -23.58 -11.86 6.69
CA ASN A 110 -24.23 -13.17 6.67
C ASN A 110 -23.33 -14.32 6.14
N ASP A 111 -22.17 -13.99 5.56
CA ASP A 111 -21.20 -14.97 5.03
C ASP A 111 -19.77 -14.64 5.49
N PRO A 112 -19.30 -15.26 6.59
CA PRO A 112 -17.98 -14.99 7.16
C PRO A 112 -16.81 -15.47 6.29
N ASP A 113 -17.05 -16.25 5.23
CA ASP A 113 -16.03 -16.68 4.28
C ASP A 113 -15.86 -15.69 3.10
N ASN A 114 -16.68 -14.63 3.01
CA ASN A 114 -16.58 -13.63 1.95
C ASN A 114 -15.35 -12.71 2.17
N PRO A 115 -14.35 -12.70 1.27
CA PRO A 115 -13.19 -11.84 1.38
C PRO A 115 -13.51 -10.33 1.31
N LEU A 116 -14.65 -9.96 0.72
CA LEU A 116 -15.12 -8.57 0.64
C LEU A 116 -15.77 -8.09 1.94
N GLY A 117 -15.96 -8.96 2.92
CA GLY A 117 -16.53 -8.61 4.23
C GLY A 117 -15.69 -7.74 5.14
N LEU A 118 -14.44 -7.51 4.76
CA LEU A 118 -13.56 -6.58 5.45
C LEU A 118 -13.80 -5.13 5.01
N LEU A 119 -14.56 -4.92 3.93
CA LEU A 119 -14.95 -3.60 3.47
C LEU A 119 -15.98 -3.02 4.46
N THR A 120 -15.70 -1.82 4.97
CA THR A 120 -16.62 -1.10 5.86
C THR A 120 -17.46 -0.08 5.10
N GLU A 121 -16.87 0.55 4.08
CA GLU A 121 -17.49 1.62 3.31
C GLU A 121 -16.90 1.65 1.90
N VAL A 122 -17.74 2.02 0.92
CA VAL A 122 -17.35 2.23 -0.47
C VAL A 122 -17.54 3.71 -0.80
N GLU A 123 -16.47 4.43 -1.15
CA GLU A 123 -16.54 5.81 -1.62
C GLU A 123 -16.25 5.90 -3.12
N SER A 124 -17.03 6.70 -3.84
CA SER A 124 -16.86 6.96 -5.28
C SER A 124 -17.38 8.35 -5.67
N LEU A 125 -17.24 8.73 -6.94
CA LEU A 125 -17.86 9.97 -7.45
C LEU A 125 -19.38 9.98 -7.31
N ILE A 126 -20.02 8.83 -7.10
CA ILE A 126 -21.47 8.73 -6.93
C ILE A 126 -21.90 9.35 -5.60
N ASN A 127 -21.23 9.02 -4.50
CA ASN A 127 -21.54 9.47 -3.13
C ASN A 127 -20.56 10.54 -2.58
N ALA A 128 -19.64 11.04 -3.42
CA ALA A 128 -18.74 12.12 -3.03
C ALA A 128 -19.53 13.34 -2.52
N THR A 129 -19.16 13.88 -1.36
CA THR A 129 -19.87 15.02 -0.77
C THR A 129 -19.59 16.30 -1.56
N TYR A 130 -20.66 16.93 -2.05
CA TYR A 130 -20.64 18.25 -2.68
C TYR A 130 -21.33 19.28 -1.80
N ILE A 131 -20.64 20.40 -1.55
CA ILE A 131 -21.10 21.49 -0.69
C ILE A 131 -21.44 22.68 -1.58
N GLU A 132 -22.71 23.07 -1.60
CA GLU A 132 -23.16 24.25 -2.32
C GLU A 132 -23.64 25.33 -1.34
N ALA A 133 -23.22 26.56 -1.56
CA ALA A 133 -23.71 27.73 -0.84
C ALA A 133 -24.93 28.30 -1.56
N SER A 134 -26.12 28.15 -0.97
CA SER A 134 -27.36 28.73 -1.45
C SER A 134 -27.75 29.90 -0.55
N GLY A 135 -27.29 31.11 -0.90
CA GLY A 135 -27.46 32.31 -0.09
C GLY A 135 -26.70 32.19 1.24
N ASP A 136 -27.42 32.28 2.36
CA ASP A 136 -26.87 32.15 3.72
C ASP A 136 -26.85 30.69 4.24
N SER A 137 -27.23 29.72 3.39
CA SER A 137 -27.30 28.30 3.79
C SER A 137 -26.27 27.45 3.03
N LEU A 138 -25.64 26.53 3.76
CA LEU A 138 -24.79 25.48 3.19
C LEU A 138 -25.62 24.21 3.01
N ARG A 139 -25.62 23.65 1.80
CA ARG A 139 -26.28 22.37 1.49
C ARG A 139 -25.23 21.34 1.15
N PHE A 140 -25.26 20.24 1.90
CA PHE A 140 -24.49 19.04 1.64
C PHE A 140 -25.37 18.10 0.81
N ARG A 141 -24.86 17.64 -0.32
CA ARG A 141 -25.51 16.63 -1.15
C ARG A 141 -24.46 15.71 -1.76
N ASP A 142 -24.90 14.57 -2.27
CA ASP A 142 -24.05 13.74 -3.12
C ASP A 142 -23.75 14.47 -4.43
N PHE A 143 -22.54 14.28 -4.96
CA PHE A 143 -22.10 14.94 -6.18
C PHE A 143 -22.93 14.51 -7.39
N ILE A 144 -23.14 13.20 -7.55
CA ILE A 144 -24.02 12.62 -8.59
C ILE A 144 -25.30 12.07 -7.95
N GLY A 145 -25.15 11.26 -6.89
CA GLY A 145 -26.25 10.57 -6.23
C GLY A 145 -26.89 9.46 -7.08
N GLU A 146 -28.12 9.08 -6.72
CA GLU A 146 -28.83 7.95 -7.31
C GLU A 146 -29.29 8.15 -8.76
N LYS A 147 -29.51 9.42 -9.17
CA LYS A 147 -30.04 9.77 -10.47
C LYS A 147 -28.91 10.17 -11.42
N LEU A 148 -28.58 9.26 -12.33
CA LEU A 148 -27.60 9.51 -13.38
C LEU A 148 -28.09 10.62 -14.33
N PRO A 149 -27.18 11.46 -14.87
CA PRO A 149 -27.54 12.44 -15.87
C PRO A 149 -28.11 11.72 -17.09
N VAL A 150 -29.25 12.20 -17.59
CA VAL A 150 -29.95 11.59 -18.75
C VAL A 150 -29.59 12.33 -20.04
N SER A 151 -29.15 13.59 -19.91
CA SER A 151 -28.78 14.48 -21.02
C SER A 151 -27.29 14.81 -21.04
N GLU A 152 -26.76 15.07 -22.23
CA GLU A 152 -25.41 15.59 -22.44
C GLU A 152 -25.22 16.95 -21.76
N GLU A 153 -26.27 17.77 -21.67
CA GLU A 153 -26.23 19.06 -20.97
C GLU A 153 -26.02 18.90 -19.45
N GLU A 154 -26.65 17.89 -18.83
CA GLU A 154 -26.48 17.61 -17.39
C GLU A 154 -25.07 17.07 -17.10
N SER A 155 -24.54 16.24 -18.00
CA SER A 155 -23.15 15.75 -17.95
C SER A 155 -22.14 16.91 -18.04
N LEU A 156 -22.38 17.89 -18.92
CA LEU A 156 -21.54 19.08 -19.04
C LEU A 156 -21.62 19.99 -17.81
N LEU A 157 -22.79 20.09 -17.16
CA LEU A 157 -22.92 20.84 -15.92
C LEU A 157 -22.10 20.21 -14.78
N LEU A 158 -22.09 18.88 -14.69
CA LEU A 158 -21.26 18.15 -13.72
C LEU A 158 -19.76 18.34 -13.99
N TYR A 159 -19.37 18.32 -15.27
CA TYR A 159 -17.98 18.62 -15.65
C TYR A 159 -17.54 20.02 -15.21
N ASN A 160 -18.42 21.02 -15.30
CA ASN A 160 -18.11 22.38 -14.86
C ASN A 160 -18.12 22.56 -13.33
N GLN A 161 -18.65 21.58 -12.59
CA GLN A 161 -18.74 21.58 -11.12
C GLN A 161 -17.62 20.77 -10.45
N ALA A 162 -16.86 19.98 -11.23
CA ALA A 162 -15.72 19.17 -10.79
C ALA A 162 -14.42 20.02 -10.71
#